data_AF-A0AAJ3Z327-F1
#
_entry.id   AF-A0AAJ3Z327-F1
#
_cell.length_a   1.000
_cell.length_b   1.000
_cell.length_c   1.000
_cell.angle_alpha   90.00
_cell.angle_beta   90.00
_cell.angle_gamma   90.00
#
_symmetry.space_group_name_H-M   'P 1'
#
loop_
_entity.id
_entity.type
_entity.pdbx_description
1 polymer ?
#
loop_
_entity_poly.entity_id
_entity_poly.type
_entity_poly.pdbx_seq_one_letter_code
_entity_poly.pdbx_strand_id
1 'polypeptide(L)'
;MIFKLDHFFDDPYNSVFLEKLADPKNLGEEILKLIETVGCLQFRLEELIDENMSMNAEQAAVILQKYFGFRDVTEQFQPFIEETFLPEEEWDVFNEYAVGPNQVPVIQIDLYRARESCCGPDYAKLMSTRLPETEEFDRDVCLLASFYDDAHVAD
;
A
#
# COMPACT_ATOMS: atom_id res chain seq x y z
N MET A 1 -10.38 -1.00 10.90
CA MET A 1 -9.46 0.14 10.76
C MET A 1 -9.33 0.45 9.30
N ILE A 2 -9.30 1.73 8.95
CA ILE A 2 -9.23 2.17 7.55
C ILE A 2 -7.82 2.63 7.26
N PHE A 3 -7.26 2.08 6.19
CA PHE A 3 -5.98 2.44 5.64
C PHE A 3 -6.20 3.07 4.27
N LYS A 4 -5.51 4.16 3.98
CA LYS A 4 -5.43 4.78 2.65
C LYS A 4 -4.06 4.44 2.07
N LEU A 5 -4.01 3.81 0.92
CA LEU A 5 -2.78 3.64 0.16
C LEU A 5 -2.69 4.81 -0.81
N ASP A 6 -1.60 5.55 -0.71
CA ASP A 6 -1.32 6.70 -1.54
C ASP A 6 0.11 6.58 -2.07
N HIS A 7 0.39 7.18 -3.21
CA HIS A 7 1.72 7.19 -3.77
C HIS A 7 2.09 8.63 -4.08
N PHE A 8 3.15 9.15 -3.45
CA PHE A 8 3.56 10.55 -3.54
C PHE A 8 3.59 11.12 -4.97
N PHE A 9 3.90 10.29 -5.97
CA PHE A 9 3.99 10.70 -7.38
C PHE A 9 2.70 10.55 -8.19
N ASP A 10 1.64 9.99 -7.59
CA ASP A 10 0.36 9.74 -8.27
C ASP A 10 -0.63 10.88 -8.01
N ASP A 11 -1.71 10.89 -8.81
CA ASP A 11 -2.86 11.75 -8.53
C ASP A 11 -3.47 11.32 -7.18
N PRO A 12 -3.57 12.22 -6.18
CA PRO A 12 -4.11 11.87 -4.87
C PRO A 12 -5.57 11.42 -4.92
N TYR A 13 -6.31 11.67 -6.01
CA TYR A 13 -7.64 11.13 -6.23
C TYR A 13 -7.67 9.63 -6.58
N ASN A 14 -6.52 9.06 -6.97
CA ASN A 14 -6.37 7.63 -7.28
C ASN A 14 -6.01 6.77 -6.05
N SER A 15 -6.08 7.35 -4.84
CA SER A 15 -5.86 6.61 -3.61
C SER A 15 -6.84 5.46 -3.42
N VAL A 16 -6.37 4.37 -2.82
CA VAL A 16 -7.19 3.19 -2.51
C VAL A 16 -7.43 3.12 -1.00
N PHE A 17 -8.67 2.90 -0.58
CA PHE A 17 -9.00 2.72 0.83
C PHE A 17 -9.27 1.25 1.14
N LEU A 18 -8.57 0.73 2.14
CA LEU A 18 -8.68 -0.65 2.60
C LEU A 18 -9.09 -0.71 4.06
N GLU A 19 -9.99 -1.63 4.39
CA GLU A 19 -10.33 -1.96 5.76
C GLU A 19 -9.62 -3.25 6.19
N LYS A 20 -9.09 -3.23 7.41
CA LYS A 20 -8.65 -4.44 8.12
C LYS A 20 -9.12 -4.45 9.56
N LEU A 21 -9.48 -5.63 10.06
CA LEU A 21 -9.73 -5.85 11.47
C LEU A 21 -8.40 -5.77 12.23
N ALA A 22 -8.28 -4.81 13.13
CA ALA A 22 -7.10 -4.60 13.96
C ALA A 22 -7.52 -4.40 15.41
N ASP A 23 -6.78 -4.98 16.36
CA ASP A 23 -6.95 -4.69 17.78
C ASP A 23 -6.38 -3.29 18.05
N PRO A 24 -7.17 -2.33 18.57
CA PRO A 24 -6.70 -0.99 18.90
C PRO A 24 -5.47 -0.97 19.81
N LYS A 25 -5.25 -2.01 20.63
CA LYS A 25 -4.07 -2.11 21.51
C LYS A 25 -2.76 -2.33 20.76
N ASN A 26 -2.83 -2.85 19.53
CA ASN A 26 -1.68 -3.19 18.70
C ASN A 26 -1.54 -2.26 17.49
N LEU A 27 -2.17 -1.07 17.55
CA LEU A 27 -2.23 -0.15 16.42
C LEU A 27 -0.87 0.15 15.80
N GLY A 28 0.11 0.56 16.61
CA GLY A 28 1.45 0.86 16.11
C GLY A 28 2.14 -0.34 15.46
N GLU A 29 1.92 -1.54 15.97
CA GLU A 29 2.47 -2.77 15.39
C GLU A 29 1.78 -3.12 14.07
N GLU A 30 0.45 -2.94 13.96
CA GLU A 30 -0.29 -3.20 12.72
C GLU A 30 0.06 -2.19 11.62
N ILE A 31 0.27 -0.92 11.97
CA ILE A 31 0.76 0.11 11.03
C ILE A 31 2.16 -0.27 10.54
N LEU A 32 3.08 -0.59 11.45
CA LEU A 32 4.44 -0.98 11.08
C LEU A 32 4.45 -2.24 10.19
N LYS A 33 3.66 -3.26 10.54
CA LYS A 33 3.51 -4.46 9.70
C LYS A 33 3.02 -4.12 8.30
N LEU A 34 2.07 -3.20 8.16
CA LEU A 34 1.56 -2.81 6.85
C LEU A 34 2.62 -2.07 6.04
N ILE A 35 3.32 -1.10 6.64
CA ILE A 35 4.45 -0.38 6.02
C ILE A 35 5.49 -1.38 5.50
N GLU A 36 5.91 -2.31 6.36
CA GLU A 36 6.91 -3.33 6.01
C GLU A 36 6.40 -4.29 4.94
N THR A 37 5.12 -4.68 4.99
CA THR A 37 4.51 -5.54 3.97
C THR A 37 4.49 -4.85 2.62
N VAL A 38 4.06 -3.59 2.57
CA VAL A 38 4.03 -2.77 1.34
C VAL A 38 5.43 -2.56 0.77
N GLY A 39 6.42 -2.25 1.61
CA GLY A 39 7.81 -2.11 1.16
C GLY A 39 8.38 -3.43 0.61
N CYS A 40 8.12 -4.54 1.30
CA CYS A 40 8.55 -5.87 0.84
C CYS A 40 7.86 -6.30 -0.46
N LEU A 41 6.58 -5.97 -0.64
CA LEU A 41 5.85 -6.24 -1.87
C LEU A 41 6.49 -5.56 -3.08
N GLN A 42 6.95 -4.32 -2.92
CA GLN A 42 7.68 -3.60 -3.95
C GLN A 42 9.02 -4.26 -4.26
N PHE A 43 9.82 -4.62 -3.25
CA PHE A 43 11.06 -5.37 -3.50
C PHE A 43 10.81 -6.70 -4.21
N ARG A 44 9.71 -7.39 -3.87
CA ARG A 44 9.38 -8.66 -4.54
C ARG A 44 9.00 -8.45 -6.00
N LEU A 45 8.27 -7.38 -6.31
CA LEU A 45 7.97 -6.98 -7.68
C LEU A 45 9.24 -6.67 -8.46
N GLU A 46 10.15 -5.88 -7.87
CA GLU A 46 11.46 -5.52 -8.43
C GLU A 46 12.31 -6.78 -8.72
N GLU A 47 12.35 -7.76 -7.80
CA GLU A 47 13.09 -9.02 -7.96
C GLU A 47 12.53 -9.93 -9.04
N LEU A 48 11.20 -9.96 -9.21
CA LEU A 48 10.52 -10.89 -10.10
C LEU A 48 10.38 -10.36 -11.53
N ILE A 49 10.41 -9.04 -11.72
CA ILE A 49 10.08 -8.41 -13.00
C ILE A 49 11.19 -7.45 -13.48
N ASP A 50 11.32 -6.28 -12.86
CA ASP A 50 12.36 -5.28 -13.20
C ASP A 50 12.60 -4.33 -12.02
N GLU A 51 13.87 -4.02 -11.75
CA GLU A 51 14.30 -3.16 -10.64
C GLU A 51 13.79 -1.71 -10.70
N ASN A 52 13.28 -1.27 -11.85
CA ASN A 52 12.75 0.08 -12.07
C ASN A 52 11.23 0.16 -11.95
N MET A 53 10.54 -0.94 -11.64
CA MET A 53 9.08 -0.95 -11.50
C MET A 53 8.63 -0.44 -10.14
N SER A 54 7.62 0.43 -10.14
CA SER A 54 7.00 0.98 -8.93
C SER A 54 5.57 0.51 -8.80
N MET A 55 5.22 -0.14 -7.68
CA MET A 55 3.86 -0.59 -7.41
C MET A 55 2.95 0.59 -7.08
N ASN A 56 1.80 0.68 -7.75
CA ASN A 56 0.77 1.67 -7.43
C ASN A 56 -0.22 1.16 -6.35
N ALA A 57 -1.11 2.05 -5.88
CA ALA A 57 -2.08 1.75 -4.81
C ALA A 57 -3.04 0.60 -5.15
N GLU A 58 -3.51 0.52 -6.39
CA GLU A 58 -4.44 -0.52 -6.85
C GLU A 58 -3.76 -1.91 -6.86
N GLN A 59 -2.55 -1.99 -7.40
CA GLN A 59 -1.75 -3.22 -7.43
C GLN A 59 -1.46 -3.73 -6.01
N ALA A 60 -1.04 -2.83 -5.12
CA ALA A 60 -0.80 -3.18 -3.71
C ALA A 60 -2.10 -3.70 -3.05
N ALA A 61 -3.23 -3.04 -3.31
CA ALA A 61 -4.52 -3.42 -2.77
C ALA A 61 -4.97 -4.82 -3.22
N VAL A 62 -4.74 -5.22 -4.46
CA VAL A 62 -5.08 -6.57 -4.95
C VAL A 62 -4.38 -7.65 -4.11
N ILE A 63 -3.07 -7.48 -3.88
CA ILE A 63 -2.29 -8.45 -3.09
C ILE A 63 -2.69 -8.43 -1.62
N LEU A 64 -2.89 -7.24 -1.04
CA LEU A 64 -3.31 -7.07 0.36
C LEU A 64 -4.68 -7.71 0.63
N GLN A 65 -5.63 -7.58 -0.30
CA GLN A 65 -6.93 -8.23 -0.19
C GLN A 65 -6.82 -9.75 -0.22
N LYS A 66 -6.04 -10.30 -1.16
CA LYS A 66 -5.95 -11.75 -1.34
C LYS A 66 -5.20 -12.44 -0.20
N TYR A 67 -4.10 -11.87 0.28
CA TYR A 67 -3.18 -12.57 1.20
C TYR A 67 -3.16 -12.05 2.63
N PHE A 68 -3.61 -10.80 2.87
CA PHE A 68 -3.40 -10.12 4.15
C PHE A 68 -4.69 -9.72 4.87
N GLY A 69 -5.84 -10.18 4.36
CA GLY A 69 -7.15 -10.02 5.00
C GLY A 69 -7.70 -8.59 4.96
N PHE A 70 -7.29 -7.81 3.97
CA PHE A 70 -7.86 -6.50 3.72
C PHE A 70 -9.13 -6.59 2.88
N ARG A 71 -9.99 -5.58 3.00
CA ARG A 71 -11.21 -5.40 2.21
C ARG A 71 -11.20 -4.04 1.55
N ASP A 72 -11.45 -3.97 0.24
CA ASP A 72 -11.62 -2.69 -0.44
C ASP A 72 -12.87 -1.95 0.06
N VAL A 73 -12.67 -0.70 0.46
CA VAL A 73 -13.71 0.24 0.91
C VAL A 73 -13.58 1.59 0.21
N THR A 74 -12.86 1.66 -0.92
CA THR A 74 -12.56 2.89 -1.67
C THR A 74 -13.81 3.69 -1.98
N GLU A 75 -14.83 3.07 -2.56
CA GLU A 75 -16.10 3.77 -2.88
C GLU A 75 -16.78 4.41 -1.65
N GLN A 76 -16.60 3.84 -0.45
CA GLN A 76 -17.20 4.36 0.78
C GLN A 76 -16.47 5.60 1.32
N PHE A 77 -15.17 5.72 1.05
CA PHE A 77 -14.31 6.77 1.58
C PHE A 77 -13.89 7.81 0.54
N GLN A 78 -14.05 7.52 -0.76
CA GLN A 78 -13.80 8.46 -1.85
C GLN A 78 -14.47 9.83 -1.66
N PRO A 79 -15.71 9.94 -1.14
CA PRO A 79 -16.32 11.26 -0.90
C PRO A 79 -15.58 12.15 0.10
N PHE A 80 -14.69 11.57 0.92
CA PHE A 80 -13.91 12.29 1.94
C PHE A 80 -12.43 12.44 1.56
N ILE A 81 -12.05 12.12 0.32
CA ILE A 81 -10.64 12.05 -0.10
C ILE A 81 -9.91 13.39 0.07
N GLU A 82 -10.58 14.51 -0.20
CA GLU A 82 -10.02 15.86 -0.04
C GLU A 82 -9.65 16.19 1.42
N GLU A 83 -10.30 15.55 2.41
CA GLU A 83 -9.97 15.71 3.84
C GLU A 83 -8.62 15.04 4.21
N THR A 84 -8.03 14.28 3.28
CA THR A 84 -6.76 13.55 3.46
C THR A 84 -5.63 14.11 2.60
N PHE A 85 -5.81 15.30 2.03
CA PHE A 85 -4.77 15.95 1.23
C PHE A 85 -3.76 16.67 2.12
N LEU A 86 -2.49 16.38 1.91
CA LEU A 86 -1.38 17.05 2.57
C LEU A 86 -0.45 17.71 1.54
N PRO A 87 0.11 18.89 1.86
CA PRO A 87 1.26 19.43 1.15
C PRO A 87 2.43 18.44 1.18
N GLU A 88 3.20 18.36 0.10
CA GLU A 88 4.31 17.42 -0.06
C GLU A 88 5.30 17.42 1.11
N GLU A 89 5.55 18.60 1.71
CA GLU A 89 6.51 18.77 2.81
C GLU A 89 6.03 18.15 4.13
N GLU A 90 4.74 17.85 4.24
CA GLU A 90 4.11 17.27 5.43
C GLU A 90 3.95 15.73 5.31
N TRP A 91 4.31 15.14 4.17
CA TRP A 91 4.21 13.70 3.98
C TRP A 91 5.27 12.96 4.79
N ASP A 92 4.84 12.14 5.73
CA ASP A 92 5.63 11.07 6.34
C ASP A 92 5.30 9.70 5.73
N VAL A 93 5.99 8.64 6.16
CA VAL A 93 5.73 7.23 5.77
C VAL A 93 4.26 6.87 6.02
N PHE A 94 3.69 7.40 7.10
CA PHE A 94 2.26 7.33 7.37
C PHE A 94 1.73 8.64 7.95
N ASN A 95 0.47 8.94 7.68
CA ASN A 95 -0.23 10.12 8.20
C ASN A 95 -1.58 9.70 8.79
N GLU A 96 -2.05 10.44 9.79
CA GLU A 96 -3.32 10.15 10.47
C GLU A 96 -4.37 11.22 10.16
N TYR A 97 -5.58 10.79 9.82
CA TYR A 97 -6.71 11.68 9.58
C TYR A 97 -7.95 11.19 10.32
N ALA A 98 -8.90 12.09 10.49
CA ALA A 98 -10.25 11.77 10.93
C ALA A 98 -11.23 12.34 9.91
N VAL A 99 -11.89 11.46 9.15
CA VAL A 99 -12.67 11.86 7.98
C VAL A 99 -14.18 11.79 8.20
N GLY A 100 -14.89 12.70 7.53
CA GLY A 100 -16.34 12.73 7.48
C GLY A 100 -17.01 13.11 8.81
N PRO A 101 -18.36 13.09 8.85
CA PRO A 101 -19.13 13.60 10.00
C PRO A 101 -18.93 12.78 11.27
N ASN A 102 -18.55 11.51 11.14
CA ASN A 102 -18.29 10.62 12.27
C ASN A 102 -16.82 10.62 12.73
N GLN A 103 -15.96 11.43 12.09
CA GLN A 103 -14.53 11.53 12.42
C GLN A 103 -13.86 10.16 12.42
N VAL A 104 -14.08 9.39 11.35
CA VAL A 104 -13.58 8.02 11.23
C VAL A 104 -12.05 8.09 11.07
N PRO A 105 -11.26 7.40 11.92
CA PRO A 105 -9.81 7.42 11.81
C PRO A 105 -9.34 6.68 10.55
N VAL A 106 -8.48 7.34 9.79
CA VAL A 106 -7.84 6.82 8.57
C VAL A 106 -6.33 6.96 8.72
N ILE A 107 -5.60 5.87 8.46
CA ILE A 107 -4.14 5.87 8.38
C ILE A 107 -3.75 5.85 6.91
N GLN A 108 -3.14 6.92 6.40
CA GLN A 108 -2.52 6.89 5.08
C GLN A 108 -1.13 6.29 5.16
N ILE A 109 -0.81 5.39 4.23
CA ILE A 109 0.53 4.86 4.01
C ILE A 109 1.00 5.38 2.65
N ASP A 110 2.13 6.07 2.63
CA ASP A 110 2.79 6.42 1.37
C ASP A 110 3.62 5.22 0.88
N LEU A 111 3.30 4.70 -0.30
CA LEU A 111 3.95 3.51 -0.85
C LEU A 111 5.46 3.73 -1.08
N TYR A 112 5.84 4.90 -1.59
CA TYR A 112 7.23 5.23 -1.90
C TYR A 112 8.07 5.27 -0.61
N ARG A 113 7.64 6.05 0.39
CA ARG A 113 8.33 6.14 1.69
C ARG A 113 8.29 4.83 2.45
N ALA A 114 7.23 4.03 2.33
CA ALA A 114 7.18 2.69 2.92
C ALA A 114 8.30 1.80 2.36
N ARG A 115 8.50 1.80 1.04
CA ARG A 115 9.61 1.09 0.38
C ARG A 115 10.96 1.58 0.86
N GLU A 116 11.20 2.90 0.84
CA GLU A 116 12.46 3.50 1.29
C GLU A 116 12.76 3.19 2.76
N SER A 117 11.74 3.15 3.63
CA SER A 117 11.89 2.82 5.05
C SER A 117 12.34 1.38 5.30
N CYS A 118 12.13 0.49 4.33
CA CYS A 118 12.49 -0.92 4.39
C CYS A 118 13.85 -1.21 3.72
N CYS A 119 14.47 -0.21 3.07
CA CYS A 119 15.78 -0.37 2.46
C CYS A 119 16.88 -0.55 3.51
N GLY A 120 17.81 -1.47 3.25
CA GLY A 120 18.95 -1.71 4.12
C GLY A 120 19.46 -3.13 4.04
N PRO A 121 20.52 -3.48 4.81
CA PRO A 121 21.15 -4.79 4.75
C PRO A 121 20.22 -5.95 5.15
N ASP A 122 19.14 -5.67 5.88
CA ASP A 122 18.20 -6.67 6.40
C ASP A 122 16.95 -6.88 5.54
N TYR A 123 16.83 -6.24 4.37
CA TYR A 123 15.61 -6.27 3.55
C TYR A 123 15.16 -7.71 3.21
N ALA A 124 16.09 -8.61 2.86
CA ALA A 124 15.78 -10.00 2.54
C ALA A 124 15.19 -10.77 3.74
N LYS A 125 15.65 -10.46 4.96
CA LYS A 125 15.08 -11.02 6.20
C LYS A 125 13.68 -10.47 6.46
N LEU A 126 13.46 -9.19 6.16
CA LEU A 126 12.15 -8.58 6.29
C LEU A 126 11.14 -9.21 5.32
N MET A 127 11.52 -9.41 4.07
CA MET A 127 10.68 -10.05 3.05
C MET A 127 10.25 -11.46 3.46
N SER A 128 11.18 -12.32 3.89
CA SER A 128 10.85 -13.67 4.39
C SER A 128 9.95 -13.68 5.62
N THR A 129 9.95 -12.60 6.41
CA THR A 129 9.08 -12.47 7.59
C THR A 129 7.69 -11.93 7.25
N ARG A 130 7.58 -11.12 6.20
CA ARG A 130 6.36 -10.37 5.86
C ARG A 130 5.57 -10.95 4.70
N LEU A 131 6.23 -11.63 3.76
CA LEU A 131 5.58 -12.13 2.56
C LEU A 131 5.33 -13.64 2.65
N PRO A 132 4.23 -14.14 2.04
CA PRO A 132 4.05 -15.56 1.82
C PRO A 132 5.16 -16.15 0.94
N GLU A 133 5.79 -17.24 1.38
CA GLU A 133 6.78 -17.98 0.59
C GLU A 133 6.11 -19.07 -0.26
N THR A 134 5.26 -18.69 -1.22
CA THR A 134 4.58 -19.63 -2.11
C THR A 134 4.72 -19.26 -3.59
N GLU A 135 4.80 -20.28 -4.45
CA GLU A 135 4.81 -20.07 -5.92
C GLU A 135 3.53 -19.39 -6.43
N GLU A 136 2.41 -19.58 -5.72
CA GLU A 136 1.16 -18.89 -6.05
C GLU A 136 1.28 -17.39 -5.80
N PHE A 137 1.85 -16.99 -4.66
CA PHE A 137 2.07 -15.59 -4.34
C PHE A 137 2.98 -14.90 -5.36
N ASP A 138 4.12 -15.53 -5.68
CA ASP A 138 5.05 -14.97 -6.67
C ASP A 138 4.41 -14.81 -8.04
N ARG A 139 3.60 -15.79 -8.47
CA ARG A 139 2.86 -15.71 -9.74
C ARG A 139 1.91 -14.54 -9.75
N ASP A 140 1.16 -14.33 -8.68
CA ASP A 140 0.22 -13.22 -8.58
C ASP A 140 0.92 -11.87 -8.56
N VAL A 141 2.09 -11.77 -7.92
CA VAL A 141 2.95 -10.57 -7.99
C VAL A 141 3.45 -10.36 -9.42
N CYS A 142 3.91 -11.40 -10.12
CA CYS A 142 4.31 -11.29 -11.54
C CYS A 142 3.15 -10.82 -12.45
N LEU A 143 1.92 -11.25 -12.17
CA LEU A 143 0.75 -10.83 -12.93
C LEU A 143 0.45 -9.33 -12.77
N LEU A 144 0.97 -8.66 -11.75
CA LEU A 144 0.85 -7.21 -11.63
C LEU A 144 1.56 -6.46 -12.77
N ALA A 145 2.53 -7.08 -13.46
CA ALA A 145 3.14 -6.47 -14.64
C ALA A 145 2.14 -6.18 -15.77
N SER A 146 1.05 -6.95 -15.88
CA SER A 146 0.08 -6.70 -16.96
C SER A 146 -0.63 -5.35 -16.82
N PHE A 147 -0.65 -4.76 -15.61
CA PHE A 147 -1.16 -3.39 -15.43
C PHE A 147 -0.35 -2.33 -16.19
N TYR A 148 0.92 -2.58 -16.48
CA TYR A 148 1.77 -1.65 -17.25
C TYR A 148 1.59 -1.82 -18.75
N ASP A 149 1.24 -3.03 -19.20
CA ASP A 149 0.97 -3.30 -20.62
C ASP A 149 -0.33 -2.60 -21.08
N ASP A 150 -1.37 -2.55 -20.24
CA ASP A 150 -2.63 -1.86 -20.56
C ASP A 150 -2.47 -0.32 -20.59
N ALA A 151 -1.50 0.24 -19.86
CA ALA A 151 -1.19 1.67 -19.88
C ALA A 151 -0.52 2.15 -21.18
N HIS A 152 -0.03 1.22 -22.02
CA HIS A 152 0.60 1.54 -23.32
C HIS A 152 -0.34 1.33 -24.52
N VAL A 153 -1.61 1.01 -24.29
CA VAL A 153 -2.62 0.86 -25.36
C VAL A 153 -3.56 2.08 -25.42
N ALA A 154 -3.38 3.06 -24.52
CA ALA A 154 -4.15 4.31 -24.48
C ALA A 154 -3.33 5.52 -24.97
N ASP A 155 -2.81 5.46 -26.19
CA ASP A 155 -2.28 6.61 -26.95
C ASP A 155 -2.89 6.66 -28.37
#